data_AF-A0A4V6N605-F1
#
_entry.id   AF-A0A4V6N605-F1
#
_cell.length_a   1.000
_cell.length_b   1.000
_cell.length_c   1.000
_cell.angle_alpha   90.00
_cell.angle_beta   90.00
_cell.angle_gamma   90.00
#
_symmetry.space_group_name_H-M   'P 1'
#
loop_
_entity.id
_entity.type
_entity.pdbx_description
1 polymer ?
#
loop_
_entity_poly.entity_id
_entity_poly.type
_entity_poly.pdbx_seq_one_letter_code
_entity_poly.pdbx_strand_id
1 'polypeptide(L)'
;MSDQRNRINTIVALLNSNSNLSSGNLNKVKAELHQVVDVHGISPTRRRNLMKVLHSTRALDSTLNAFVEFHNIKNNAKSIGQYLSQLQKHNEQSLQNLSASERSRYQRSIADLRNKHLHTADSYPANEAEVNNIIGEMQTLISRLATL
;
A
#
# COMPACT_ATOMS: atom_id res chain seq x y z
N MET A 1 -5.08 15.82 9.53
CA MET A 1 -6.15 15.82 8.50
C MET A 1 -5.67 16.32 7.14
N SER A 2 -5.13 17.55 7.03
CA SER A 2 -4.59 18.07 5.76
C SER A 2 -3.48 17.19 5.19
N ASP A 3 -2.51 16.78 6.01
CA ASP A 3 -1.38 15.95 5.57
C ASP A 3 -1.80 14.60 4.98
N GLN A 4 -2.66 13.85 5.68
CA GLN A 4 -3.15 12.55 5.19
C GLN A 4 -3.92 12.68 3.87
N ARG A 5 -4.81 13.68 3.76
CA ARG A 5 -5.55 13.93 2.52
C ARG A 5 -4.60 14.29 1.37
N ASN A 6 -3.59 15.12 1.64
CA ASN A 6 -2.56 15.47 0.66
C ASN A 6 -1.80 14.23 0.20
N ARG A 7 -1.37 13.35 1.13
CA ARG A 7 -0.71 12.08 0.81
C ARG A 7 -1.59 11.17 -0.06
N ILE A 8 -2.87 11.03 0.28
CA ILE A 8 -3.81 10.24 -0.51
C ILE A 8 -3.95 10.82 -1.93
N ASN A 9 -4.08 12.14 -2.06
CA ASN A 9 -4.13 12.80 -3.35
C ASN A 9 -2.84 12.59 -4.15
N THR A 10 -1.68 12.64 -3.50
CA THR A 10 -0.39 12.33 -4.13
C THR A 10 -0.32 10.89 -4.59
N ILE A 11 -0.77 9.91 -3.78
CA ILE A 11 -0.83 8.50 -4.19
C ILE A 11 -1.73 8.36 -5.42
N VAL A 12 -2.92 8.95 -5.41
CA VAL A 12 -3.83 8.89 -6.58
C VAL A 12 -3.18 9.49 -7.83
N ALA A 13 -2.47 10.61 -7.70
CA ALA A 13 -1.73 11.21 -8.80
C ALA A 13 -0.63 10.29 -9.34
N LEU A 14 0.17 9.68 -8.45
CA LEU A 14 1.22 8.72 -8.82
C LEU A 14 0.65 7.52 -9.57
N LEU A 15 -0.47 6.97 -9.09
CA LEU A 15 -1.15 5.85 -9.75
C LEU A 15 -1.68 6.23 -11.13
N ASN A 16 -2.18 7.47 -11.32
CA ASN A 16 -2.62 7.95 -12.62
C ASN A 16 -1.48 8.13 -13.62
N SER A 17 -0.31 8.55 -13.14
CA SER A 17 0.87 8.76 -13.99
C SER A 17 1.66 7.50 -14.31
N ASN A 18 1.38 6.38 -13.62
CA ASN A 18 2.14 5.14 -13.79
C ASN A 18 1.53 4.25 -14.88
N SER A 19 2.19 4.21 -16.05
CA SER A 19 1.77 3.40 -17.20
C SER A 19 1.79 1.89 -16.94
N ASN A 20 2.56 1.42 -15.95
CA ASN A 20 2.70 0.01 -15.61
C ASN A 20 1.54 -0.50 -14.73
N LEU A 21 0.56 0.37 -14.43
CA LEU A 21 -0.61 0.05 -13.61
C LEU A 21 -1.93 0.10 -14.41
N SER A 22 -1.89 -0.23 -15.71
CA SER A 22 -3.01 -0.11 -16.66
C SER A 22 -4.12 -1.18 -16.52
N SER A 23 -4.39 -1.65 -15.31
CA SER A 23 -5.48 -2.61 -15.09
C SER A 23 -6.84 -1.91 -14.95
N GLY A 24 -7.92 -2.56 -15.41
CA GLY A 24 -9.30 -2.10 -15.24
C GLY A 24 -9.77 -1.93 -13.78
N ASN A 25 -8.92 -2.24 -12.80
CA ASN A 25 -9.19 -2.11 -11.38
C ASN A 25 -8.69 -0.79 -10.75
N LEU A 26 -8.02 0.10 -11.51
CA LEU A 26 -7.47 1.35 -10.96
C LEU A 26 -8.55 2.24 -10.30
N ASN A 27 -9.76 2.28 -10.85
CA ASN A 27 -10.87 3.02 -10.23
C ASN A 27 -11.29 2.44 -8.86
N LYS A 28 -11.19 1.12 -8.68
CA LYS A 28 -11.45 0.46 -7.40
C LYS A 28 -10.36 0.77 -6.38
N VAL A 29 -9.09 0.79 -6.80
CA VAL A 29 -7.96 1.21 -5.95
C VAL A 29 -8.17 2.65 -5.47
N LYS A 30 -8.56 3.56 -6.36
CA LYS A 30 -8.89 4.94 -5.99
C LYS A 30 -10.05 5.03 -5.01
N ALA A 31 -11.12 4.26 -5.24
CA ALA A 31 -12.25 4.21 -4.32
C ALA A 31 -11.82 3.81 -2.91
N GLU A 32 -10.96 2.79 -2.77
CA GLU A 32 -10.37 2.40 -1.49
C GLU A 32 -9.54 3.52 -0.85
N LEU A 33 -8.72 4.23 -1.65
CA LEU A 33 -7.96 5.38 -1.15
C LEU A 33 -8.86 6.53 -0.66
N HIS A 34 -9.98 6.80 -1.35
CA HIS A 34 -10.95 7.80 -0.91
C HIS A 34 -11.64 7.42 0.41
N GLN A 35 -11.91 6.13 0.65
CA GLN A 35 -12.46 5.68 1.93
C GLN A 35 -11.56 6.04 3.12
N VAL A 36 -10.24 6.12 2.95
CA VAL A 36 -9.31 6.56 4.01
C VAL A 36 -9.65 7.98 4.51
N VAL A 37 -10.12 8.84 3.61
CA VAL A 37 -10.53 10.22 3.92
C VAL A 37 -11.94 10.24 4.51
N ASP A 38 -12.85 9.41 3.98
CA ASP A 38 -14.28 9.45 4.31
C ASP A 38 -14.60 8.86 5.70
N VAL A 39 -13.76 7.96 6.21
CA VAL A 39 -13.95 7.35 7.54
C VAL A 39 -13.73 8.32 8.72
N HIS A 40 -13.56 9.62 8.47
CA HIS A 40 -13.31 10.63 9.50
C HIS A 40 -14.41 10.68 10.58
N GLY A 41 -15.67 10.51 10.19
CA GLY A 41 -16.81 10.54 11.12
C GLY A 41 -16.93 9.32 12.05
N ILE A 42 -16.11 8.27 11.85
CA ILE A 42 -16.19 7.05 12.65
C ILE A 42 -15.69 7.30 14.08
N SER A 43 -16.49 6.84 15.04
CA SER A 43 -16.14 6.77 16.47
C SER A 43 -16.21 5.33 16.99
N PRO A 44 -15.34 4.95 17.94
CA PRO A 44 -14.24 5.73 18.54
C PRO A 44 -13.03 5.87 17.60
N THR A 45 -12.12 6.82 17.89
CA THR A 45 -10.89 7.10 17.12
C THR A 45 -10.08 5.85 16.76
N ARG A 46 -9.97 4.87 17.66
CA ARG A 46 -9.27 3.59 17.38
C ARG A 46 -9.87 2.82 16.21
N ARG A 47 -11.22 2.79 16.08
CA ARG A 47 -11.90 2.13 14.95
C ARG A 47 -11.67 2.89 13.65
N ARG A 48 -11.74 4.22 13.70
CA ARG A 48 -11.40 5.09 12.56
C ARG A 48 -9.98 4.80 12.06
N ASN A 49 -9.00 4.75 12.96
CA ASN A 49 -7.61 4.48 12.59
C ASN A 49 -7.44 3.09 11.97
N LEU A 50 -8.10 2.07 12.53
CA LEU A 50 -8.11 0.72 11.97
C LEU A 50 -8.68 0.69 10.55
N MET A 51 -9.79 1.39 10.30
CA MET A 51 -10.41 1.48 8.97
C MET A 51 -9.49 2.20 7.97
N LYS A 52 -8.78 3.26 8.40
CA LYS A 52 -7.78 3.93 7.56
C LYS A 52 -6.66 2.96 7.14
N VAL A 53 -6.13 2.15 8.06
CA VAL A 53 -5.13 1.11 7.75
C VAL A 53 -5.72 0.05 6.81
N LEU A 54 -6.93 -0.41 7.07
CA LEU A 54 -7.60 -1.42 6.24
C LEU A 54 -7.76 -0.95 4.78
N HIS A 55 -8.32 0.23 4.55
CA HIS A 55 -8.57 0.75 3.20
C HIS A 55 -7.26 1.08 2.46
N SER A 56 -6.30 1.72 3.14
CA SER A 56 -5.00 2.01 2.53
C SER A 56 -4.20 0.75 2.16
N THR A 57 -4.19 -0.27 3.04
CA THR A 57 -3.49 -1.53 2.76
C THR A 57 -4.17 -2.36 1.68
N ARG A 58 -5.51 -2.32 1.57
CA ARG A 58 -6.24 -2.97 0.47
C ARG A 58 -5.98 -2.31 -0.88
N ALA A 59 -5.90 -0.98 -0.89
CA ALA A 59 -5.47 -0.24 -2.08
C ALA A 59 -4.05 -0.63 -2.49
N LEU A 60 -3.11 -0.69 -1.53
CA LEU A 60 -1.73 -1.11 -1.82
C LEU A 60 -1.64 -2.57 -2.32
N ASP A 61 -2.32 -3.52 -1.66
CA ASP A 61 -2.35 -4.93 -2.08
C ASP A 61 -2.82 -5.05 -3.54
N SER A 62 -3.84 -4.28 -3.91
CA SER A 62 -4.38 -4.26 -5.27
C SER A 62 -3.43 -3.62 -6.28
N THR A 63 -2.76 -2.52 -5.90
CA THR A 63 -1.72 -1.87 -6.72
C THR A 63 -0.55 -2.80 -6.98
N LEU A 64 -0.03 -3.46 -5.93
CA LEU A 64 1.09 -4.40 -6.07
C LEU A 64 0.72 -5.59 -6.94
N ASN A 65 -0.50 -6.13 -6.77
CA ASN A 65 -1.00 -7.20 -7.63
C ASN A 65 -1.04 -6.77 -9.10
N ALA A 66 -1.62 -5.60 -9.39
CA ALA A 66 -1.70 -5.09 -10.75
C ALA A 66 -0.30 -4.89 -11.37
N PHE A 67 0.67 -4.40 -10.59
CA PHE A 67 2.04 -4.20 -11.04
C PHE A 67 2.74 -5.52 -11.38
N VAL A 68 2.67 -6.52 -10.49
CA VAL A 68 3.32 -7.81 -10.77
C VAL A 68 2.64 -8.56 -11.93
N GLU A 69 1.32 -8.42 -12.08
CA GLU A 69 0.58 -8.98 -13.22
C GLU A 69 1.00 -8.31 -14.54
N PHE A 70 1.12 -6.98 -14.57
CA PHE A 70 1.56 -6.25 -15.76
C PHE A 70 2.94 -6.70 -16.25
N HIS A 71 3.87 -6.94 -15.32
CA HIS A 71 5.22 -7.41 -15.62
C HIS A 71 5.35 -8.95 -15.72
N ASN A 72 4.24 -9.69 -15.72
CA ASN A 72 4.23 -11.17 -15.75
C ASN A 72 5.10 -11.83 -14.66
N ILE A 73 5.29 -11.15 -13.53
CA ILE A 73 6.05 -11.66 -12.40
C ILE A 73 5.18 -12.69 -11.67
N LYS A 74 5.61 -13.96 -11.70
CA LYS A 74 4.91 -15.05 -11.03
C LYS A 74 4.81 -14.78 -9.53
N ASN A 75 3.61 -14.90 -9.00
CA ASN A 75 3.37 -14.77 -7.57
C ASN A 75 2.50 -15.92 -7.06
N ASN A 76 2.95 -16.53 -5.96
CA ASN A 76 2.31 -17.74 -5.41
C ASN A 76 1.25 -17.42 -4.35
N ALA A 77 1.19 -16.17 -3.87
CA ALA A 77 0.22 -15.77 -2.84
C ALA A 77 -0.08 -14.27 -2.85
N LYS A 78 -1.36 -13.92 -2.69
CA LYS A 78 -1.85 -12.53 -2.71
C LYS A 78 -1.67 -11.84 -1.36
N SER A 79 -0.45 -11.39 -1.09
CA SER A 79 -0.14 -10.61 0.12
C SER A 79 1.01 -9.63 -0.11
N ILE A 80 0.99 -8.46 0.55
CA ILE A 80 2.06 -7.46 0.54
C ILE A 80 3.45 -8.09 0.67
N GLY A 81 3.67 -8.94 1.68
CA GLY A 81 4.98 -9.54 1.92
C GLY A 81 5.48 -10.43 0.76
N GLN A 82 4.56 -11.12 0.08
CA GLN A 82 4.88 -11.94 -1.09
C GLN A 82 5.14 -11.08 -2.32
N TYR A 83 4.33 -10.05 -2.59
CA TYR A 83 4.62 -9.10 -3.66
C TYR A 83 6.00 -8.45 -3.48
N LEU A 84 6.34 -8.01 -2.26
CA LEU A 84 7.66 -7.45 -1.95
C LEU A 84 8.79 -8.46 -2.18
N SER A 85 8.58 -9.73 -1.84
CA SER A 85 9.57 -10.78 -2.13
C SER A 85 9.75 -11.01 -3.63
N GLN A 86 8.67 -10.97 -4.41
CA GLN A 86 8.74 -11.14 -5.86
C GLN A 86 9.42 -9.96 -6.53
N LEU A 87 9.06 -8.73 -6.15
CA LEU A 87 9.72 -7.49 -6.60
C LEU A 87 11.23 -7.46 -6.30
N GLN A 88 11.69 -8.22 -5.31
CA GLN A 88 13.12 -8.33 -4.97
C GLN A 88 13.83 -9.46 -5.74
N LYS A 89 13.13 -10.47 -6.26
CA LYS A 89 13.73 -11.73 -6.73
C LYS A 89 13.34 -12.15 -8.15
N HIS A 90 12.46 -11.42 -8.83
CA HIS A 90 12.11 -11.72 -10.22
C HIS A 90 13.32 -11.59 -11.15
N ASN A 91 13.22 -12.22 -12.32
CA ASN A 91 14.22 -12.17 -13.38
C ASN A 91 13.73 -11.37 -14.62
N GLU A 92 12.65 -10.58 -14.48
CA GLU A 92 12.15 -9.72 -15.56
C GLU A 92 13.23 -8.70 -15.97
N GLN A 93 13.68 -8.76 -17.22
CA GLN A 93 14.86 -8.01 -17.70
C GLN A 93 14.57 -6.52 -17.86
N SER A 94 13.31 -6.17 -18.15
CA SER A 94 12.90 -4.77 -18.35
C SER A 94 12.59 -4.03 -17.04
N LEU A 95 12.83 -4.66 -15.88
CA LEU A 95 12.42 -4.14 -14.58
C LEU A 95 13.56 -4.29 -13.58
N GLN A 96 13.87 -3.24 -12.84
CA GLN A 96 14.80 -3.33 -11.72
C GLN A 96 14.16 -4.07 -10.54
N ASN A 97 14.99 -4.76 -9.76
CA ASN A 97 14.55 -5.35 -8.50
C ASN A 97 14.58 -4.32 -7.37
N LEU A 98 13.73 -4.54 -6.37
CA LEU A 98 13.94 -3.95 -5.05
C LEU A 98 15.22 -4.50 -4.43
N SER A 99 15.99 -3.63 -3.78
CA SER A 99 17.10 -4.05 -2.92
C SER A 99 16.60 -4.79 -1.68
N ALA A 100 17.49 -5.58 -1.06
CA ALA A 100 17.17 -6.29 0.18
C ALA A 100 16.79 -5.34 1.34
N SER A 101 17.38 -4.14 1.36
CA SER A 101 17.08 -3.10 2.36
C SER A 101 15.71 -2.48 2.15
N GLU A 102 15.33 -2.15 0.90
CA GLU A 102 13.99 -1.67 0.55
C GLU A 102 12.92 -2.71 0.92
N ARG A 103 13.11 -3.97 0.50
CA ARG A 103 12.18 -5.06 0.83
C ARG A 103 12.01 -5.19 2.34
N SER A 104 13.11 -5.16 3.10
CA SER A 104 13.08 -5.31 4.56
C SER A 104 12.48 -4.10 5.28
N ARG A 105 12.61 -2.89 4.71
CA ARG A 105 11.94 -1.69 5.19
C ARG A 105 10.43 -1.83 5.01
N TYR A 106 9.95 -2.04 3.78
CA TYR A 106 8.52 -2.11 3.48
C TYR A 106 7.81 -3.29 4.17
N GLN A 107 8.51 -4.40 4.36
CA GLN A 107 7.99 -5.52 5.17
C GLN A 107 7.66 -5.05 6.59
N ARG A 108 8.63 -4.41 7.27
CA ARG A 108 8.47 -3.96 8.66
C ARG A 108 7.50 -2.79 8.80
N SER A 109 7.60 -1.81 7.90
CA SER A 109 6.87 -0.54 8.01
C SER A 109 5.45 -0.60 7.45
N ILE A 110 5.10 -1.65 6.71
CA ILE A 110 3.77 -1.81 6.10
C ILE A 110 3.17 -3.17 6.45
N ALA A 111 3.76 -4.25 5.95
CA ALA A 111 3.14 -5.58 6.02
C ALA A 111 3.00 -6.08 7.47
N ASP A 112 4.05 -5.94 8.29
CA ASP A 112 4.04 -6.41 9.67
C ASP A 112 3.07 -5.59 10.55
N LEU A 113 3.03 -4.26 10.37
CA LEU A 113 2.09 -3.38 11.08
C LEU A 113 0.64 -3.65 10.68
N ARG A 114 0.38 -3.82 9.37
CA ARG A 114 -0.93 -4.23 8.86
C ARG A 114 -1.35 -5.56 9.45
N ASN A 115 -0.46 -6.55 9.49
CA ASN A 115 -0.76 -7.86 10.04
C ASN A 115 -1.07 -7.78 11.54
N LYS A 116 -0.28 -7.01 12.29
CA LYS A 116 -0.55 -6.76 13.72
C LYS A 116 -1.96 -6.20 13.93
N HIS A 117 -2.34 -5.15 13.21
CA HIS A 117 -3.64 -4.49 13.44
C HIS A 117 -4.83 -5.24 12.85
N LEU A 118 -4.66 -5.99 11.75
CA LEU A 118 -5.77 -6.67 11.08
C LEU A 118 -5.93 -8.15 11.48
N HIS A 119 -4.93 -8.76 12.13
CA HIS A 119 -4.97 -10.17 12.51
C HIS A 119 -4.83 -10.43 14.02
N THR A 120 -4.53 -9.42 14.84
CA THR A 120 -4.48 -9.55 16.29
C THR A 120 -5.69 -8.88 16.94
N ALA A 121 -6.43 -9.63 17.75
CA ALA A 121 -7.56 -9.11 18.50
C ALA A 121 -7.15 -7.96 19.44
N ASP A 122 -8.02 -6.97 19.57
CA ASP A 122 -7.80 -5.73 20.36
C ASP A 122 -6.54 -4.93 19.98
N SER A 123 -5.94 -5.19 18.81
CA SER A 123 -4.87 -4.38 18.28
C SER A 123 -5.41 -3.24 17.42
N TYR A 124 -5.03 -2.01 17.75
CA TYR A 124 -5.38 -0.82 16.99
C TYR A 124 -4.13 0.04 16.79
N PRO A 125 -4.08 0.86 15.72
CA PRO A 125 -3.07 1.90 15.62
C PRO A 125 -3.22 2.85 16.82
N ALA A 126 -2.10 3.13 17.49
CA ALA A 126 -2.04 3.89 18.73
C ALA A 126 -2.57 5.32 18.56
N ASN A 127 -2.28 5.94 17.41
CA ASN A 127 -2.68 7.31 17.10
C ASN A 127 -2.69 7.55 15.59
N GLU A 128 -3.11 8.75 15.17
CA GLU A 128 -3.11 9.12 13.75
C GLU A 128 -1.70 9.22 13.15
N ALA A 129 -0.66 9.49 13.96
CA ALA A 129 0.71 9.58 13.47
C ALA A 129 1.22 8.21 12.98
N GLU A 130 0.91 7.12 13.70
CA GLU A 130 1.22 5.75 13.25
C GLU A 130 0.54 5.44 11.90
N VAL A 131 -0.75 5.80 11.76
CA VAL A 131 -1.49 5.62 10.49
C VAL A 131 -0.83 6.43 9.36
N ASN A 132 -0.44 7.67 9.61
CA ASN A 132 0.21 8.53 8.61
C ASN A 132 1.59 8.00 8.23
N ASN A 133 2.35 7.43 9.16
CA ASN A 133 3.63 6.80 8.88
C ASN A 133 3.46 5.59 7.96
N ILE A 134 2.49 4.71 8.24
CA ILE A 134 2.17 3.57 7.36
C ILE A 134 1.83 4.07 5.95
N ILE A 135 0.92 5.04 5.82
CA ILE A 135 0.52 5.60 4.52
C ILE A 135 1.69 6.29 3.81
N GLY A 136 2.57 6.96 4.55
CA GLY A 136 3.77 7.57 4.01
C GLY A 136 4.72 6.54 3.40
N GLU A 137 4.92 5.40 4.06
CA GLU A 137 5.73 4.31 3.53
C GLU A 137 5.10 3.66 2.30
N MET A 138 3.77 3.53 2.27
CA MET A 138 3.04 3.10 1.06
C MET A 138 3.26 4.07 -0.10
N GLN A 139 3.20 5.38 0.14
CA GLN A 139 3.48 6.39 -0.87
C GLN A 139 4.90 6.23 -1.40
N THR A 140 5.90 6.05 -0.53
CA THR A 140 7.30 5.82 -0.94
C THR A 140 7.43 4.56 -1.80
N LEU A 141 6.78 3.46 -1.41
CA LEU A 141 6.79 2.23 -2.20
C LEU A 141 6.14 2.44 -3.58
N ILE A 142 4.97 3.08 -3.65
CA ILE A 142 4.28 3.36 -4.92
C ILE A 142 5.13 4.28 -5.81
N SER A 143 5.77 5.30 -5.25
CA SER A 143 6.75 6.12 -5.97
C SER A 143 7.91 5.27 -6.51
N ARG A 144 8.42 4.32 -5.72
CA ARG A 144 9.50 3.42 -6.15
C ARG A 144 9.07 2.54 -7.32
N LEU A 145 7.83 2.02 -7.32
CA LEU A 145 7.31 1.21 -8.43
C LEU A 145 7.34 1.95 -9.78
N ALA A 146 7.17 3.27 -9.79
CA ALA A 146 7.23 4.07 -11.00
C ALA A 146 8.66 4.23 -11.56
N THR A 147 9.68 3.83 -10.79
CA THR A 147 11.09 3.96 -11.15
C THR A 147 11.83 2.62 -11.15
N LEU A 148 11.12 1.50 -10.90
CA LEU A 148 11.65 0.16 -11.14
C LEU A 148 11.72 -0.09 -12.65
#